data_AF-A0A349FAJ4-F1
#
_entry.id   AF-A0A349FAJ4-F1
#
_cell.length_a   1.000
_cell.length_b   1.000
_cell.length_c   1.000
_cell.angle_alpha   90.00
_cell.angle_beta   90.00
_cell.angle_gamma   90.00
#
_symmetry.space_group_name_H-M   'P 1'
#
loop_
_entity.id
_entity.type
_entity.pdbx_description
1 polymer ?
#
loop_
_entity_poly.entity_id
_entity_poly.type
_entity_poly.pdbx_seq_one_letter_code
_entity_poly.pdbx_strand_id
1 'polypeptide(L)'
;VVASLYAMFLGFVVYRELTVARFLEVVHESVNTSAVIGFLIGGVGLFGYVIVKEDIPLKAAELFLQVTDSPLVFLVLVSIMLFILGAFIETLALLLILIPILLPITVQLGIDPVHFGIVVVMNMMLGILTPPMGVSLFVVAKVGKIPYEVLARSVLIFLVPLIAVLAMIILFPQTVMFLPNYFL
;
A
#
# COMPACT_ATOMS: atom_id res chain seq x y z
N VAL A 1 8.47 -14.82 6.61
CA VAL A 1 9.59 -15.43 7.38
C VAL A 1 9.12 -16.62 8.22
N VAL A 2 8.08 -16.49 9.05
CA VAL A 2 7.58 -17.64 9.87
C VAL A 2 7.08 -18.80 8.99
N ALA A 3 6.27 -18.51 7.97
CA ALA A 3 5.77 -19.52 7.04
C ALA A 3 6.88 -20.23 6.26
N SER A 4 7.94 -19.52 5.85
CA SER A 4 9.07 -20.11 5.13
C SER A 4 9.94 -20.99 6.02
N LEU A 5 10.15 -20.60 7.29
CA LEU A 5 10.85 -21.45 8.27
C LEU A 5 10.07 -22.74 8.55
N TYR A 6 8.75 -22.64 8.67
CA TYR A 6 7.88 -23.79 8.85
C TYR A 6 7.89 -24.72 7.62
N ALA A 7 7.76 -24.17 6.41
CA ALA A 7 7.85 -24.94 5.16
C ALA A 7 9.22 -25.62 5.02
N MET A 8 10.30 -24.95 5.42
CA MET A 8 11.65 -25.50 5.41
C MET A 8 11.78 -26.66 6.42
N PHE A 9 11.26 -26.50 7.63
CA PHE A 9 11.23 -27.57 8.63
C PHE A 9 10.44 -28.78 8.13
N LEU A 10 9.25 -28.57 7.57
CA LEU A 10 8.45 -29.63 6.97
C LEU A 10 9.20 -30.34 5.84
N GLY A 11 9.84 -29.59 4.95
CA GLY A 11 10.57 -30.15 3.80
C GLY A 11 11.79 -30.98 4.19
N PHE A 12 12.57 -30.54 5.19
CA PHE A 12 13.77 -31.27 5.63
C PHE A 12 13.46 -32.41 6.60
N VAL A 13 12.56 -32.19 7.56
CA VAL A 13 12.38 -33.10 8.71
C VAL A 13 11.21 -34.06 8.51
N VAL A 14 10.07 -33.55 8.04
CA VAL A 14 8.81 -34.32 7.98
C VAL A 14 8.67 -35.06 6.66
N TYR A 15 8.66 -34.33 5.54
CA TYR A 15 8.48 -34.91 4.19
C TYR A 15 9.79 -35.42 3.60
N ARG A 16 10.94 -34.89 4.05
CA ARG A 16 12.29 -35.27 3.57
C ARG A 16 12.47 -35.13 2.05
N GLU A 17 11.67 -34.29 1.41
CA GLU A 17 11.72 -34.00 -0.03
C GLU A 17 12.81 -32.97 -0.38
N LEU A 18 13.28 -32.21 0.61
CA LEU A 18 14.31 -31.18 0.44
C LEU A 18 15.70 -31.73 0.74
N THR A 19 16.47 -31.99 -0.32
CA THR A 19 17.92 -32.22 -0.24
C THR A 19 18.68 -30.89 -0.21
N VAL A 20 19.94 -30.89 0.26
CA VAL A 20 20.80 -29.70 0.27
C VAL A 20 20.93 -29.07 -1.13
N ALA A 21 21.03 -29.91 -2.18
CA ALA A 21 21.07 -29.44 -3.56
C ALA A 21 19.76 -28.74 -3.97
N ARG A 22 18.60 -29.35 -3.66
CA ARG A 22 17.29 -28.76 -3.96
C ARG A 22 17.04 -27.49 -3.16
N PHE A 23 17.53 -27.43 -1.92
CA PHE A 23 17.47 -26.22 -1.10
C PHE A 23 18.25 -25.06 -1.74
N LEU A 24 19.48 -25.31 -2.18
CA LEU A 24 20.28 -24.28 -2.89
C LEU A 24 19.60 -23.82 -4.18
N GLU A 25 18.97 -24.73 -4.92
CA GLU A 25 18.18 -24.40 -6.12
C GLU A 25 16.99 -23.48 -5.80
N VAL A 26 16.22 -23.80 -4.75
CA VAL A 26 15.07 -22.98 -4.28
C VAL A 26 15.53 -21.62 -3.77
N VAL A 27 16.66 -21.57 -3.05
CA VAL A 27 17.26 -20.30 -2.61
C VAL A 27 17.66 -19.47 -3.83
N HIS A 28 18.30 -20.07 -4.84
CA HIS A 28 18.69 -19.37 -6.06
C HIS A 28 17.47 -18.83 -6.84
N GLU A 29 16.40 -19.61 -6.99
CA GLU A 29 15.15 -19.16 -7.63
C GLU A 29 14.49 -18.02 -6.84
N SER A 30 14.52 -18.11 -5.50
CA SER A 30 14.00 -17.07 -4.60
C SER A 30 14.80 -15.77 -4.68
N VAL A 31 16.13 -15.87 -4.72
CA VAL A 31 17.04 -14.72 -4.89
C VAL A 31 16.83 -14.08 -6.24
N ASN A 32 16.76 -14.85 -7.33
CA ASN A 32 16.54 -14.30 -8.67
C ASN A 32 15.18 -13.57 -8.77
N THR A 33 14.14 -14.17 -8.20
CA THR A 33 12.80 -13.54 -8.12
C THR A 33 12.86 -12.23 -7.34
N SER A 34 13.48 -12.24 -6.16
CA SER A 34 13.62 -11.06 -5.31
C SER A 34 14.50 -9.97 -5.93
N ALA A 35 15.55 -10.35 -6.67
CA ALA A 35 16.45 -9.42 -7.35
C ALA A 35 15.74 -8.67 -8.49
N VAL A 36 14.95 -9.38 -9.30
CA VAL A 36 14.15 -8.74 -10.37
C VAL A 36 13.12 -7.78 -9.76
N ILE A 37 12.42 -8.21 -8.70
CA ILE A 37 11.46 -7.36 -7.98
C ILE A 37 12.16 -6.14 -7.38
N GLY A 38 13.29 -6.34 -6.69
CA GLY A 38 14.06 -5.28 -6.06
C GLY A 38 14.63 -4.27 -7.05
N PHE A 39 15.09 -4.73 -8.22
CA PHE A 39 15.58 -3.85 -9.27
C PHE A 39 14.46 -2.97 -9.85
N LEU A 40 13.27 -3.55 -10.06
CA LEU A 40 12.09 -2.81 -10.46
C LEU A 40 11.71 -1.75 -9.43
N ILE A 41 11.60 -2.15 -8.15
CA ILE A 41 11.29 -1.24 -7.03
C ILE A 41 12.33 -0.11 -6.97
N GLY A 42 13.62 -0.41 -7.14
CA GLY A 42 14.68 0.60 -7.18
C GLY A 42 14.50 1.62 -8.31
N GLY A 43 14.12 1.15 -9.50
CA GLY A 43 13.78 2.02 -10.63
C GLY A 43 12.56 2.92 -10.34
N VAL A 44 11.51 2.37 -9.72
CA VAL A 44 10.33 3.13 -9.28
C VAL A 44 10.69 4.18 -8.23
N GLY A 45 11.57 3.81 -7.30
CA GLY A 45 11.99 4.66 -6.19
C GLY A 45 12.60 5.98 -6.63
N LEU A 46 13.23 6.02 -7.81
CA LEU A 46 13.74 7.27 -8.39
C LEU A 46 12.61 8.26 -8.71
N PHE A 47 11.48 7.79 -9.24
CA PHE A 47 10.30 8.64 -9.48
C PHE A 47 9.71 9.14 -8.16
N GLY A 48 9.58 8.24 -7.17
CA GLY A 48 9.14 8.61 -5.84
C GLY A 48 10.03 9.66 -5.18
N TYR A 49 11.35 9.53 -5.36
CA TYR A 49 12.32 10.51 -4.87
C TYR A 49 12.14 11.89 -5.53
N VAL A 50 11.92 11.96 -6.83
CA VAL A 50 11.66 13.24 -7.52
C VAL A 50 10.38 13.89 -7.00
N ILE A 51 9.29 13.13 -6.86
CA ILE A 51 8.01 13.64 -6.36
C ILE A 51 8.15 14.23 -4.94
N VAL A 52 8.89 13.53 -4.07
CA VAL A 52 9.20 14.00 -2.72
C VAL A 52 10.11 15.23 -2.75
N LYS A 53 11.13 15.24 -3.62
CA LYS A 53 12.09 16.35 -3.74
C LYS A 53 11.44 17.64 -4.23
N GLU A 54 10.41 17.54 -5.06
CA GLU A 54 9.64 18.69 -5.55
C GLU A 54 8.57 19.19 -4.55
N ASP A 55 8.54 18.61 -3.34
CA ASP A 55 7.57 18.92 -2.28
C ASP A 55 6.12 18.79 -2.74
N ILE A 56 5.84 17.91 -3.72
CA ILE A 56 4.49 17.70 -4.25
C ILE A 56 3.49 17.32 -3.14
N PRO A 57 3.80 16.39 -2.21
CA PRO A 57 2.88 16.04 -1.14
C PRO A 57 2.60 17.22 -0.18
N LEU A 58 3.60 18.05 0.10
CA LEU A 58 3.48 19.21 0.99
C LEU A 58 2.62 20.31 0.35
N LYS A 59 2.92 20.67 -0.91
CA LYS A 59 2.15 21.68 -1.66
C LYS A 59 0.69 21.28 -1.82
N ALA A 60 0.40 19.99 -2.04
CA ALA A 60 -0.97 19.50 -2.11
C ALA A 60 -1.71 19.64 -0.77
N ALA A 61 -1.06 19.34 0.35
CA ALA A 61 -1.64 19.51 1.68
C ALA A 61 -1.97 20.99 1.98
N GLU A 62 -1.07 21.91 1.62
CA GLU A 62 -1.28 23.36 1.76
C GLU A 62 -2.45 23.87 0.91
N LEU A 63 -2.58 23.36 -0.32
CA LEU A 63 -3.70 23.69 -1.20
C LEU A 63 -5.04 23.25 -0.60
N PHE A 64 -5.11 22.09 0.04
CA PHE A 64 -6.36 21.61 0.63
C PHE A 64 -6.86 22.51 1.76
N LEU A 65 -5.95 23.04 2.58
CA LEU A 65 -6.27 24.02 3.63
C LEU A 65 -6.85 25.33 3.08
N GLN A 66 -6.47 25.72 1.86
CA GLN A 66 -6.99 26.95 1.24
C GLN A 66 -8.34 26.72 0.56
N VAL A 67 -8.67 25.48 0.22
CA VAL A 67 -9.84 25.13 -0.59
C VAL A 67 -11.06 24.78 0.27
N THR A 68 -10.87 24.21 1.47
CA THR A 68 -12.02 23.77 2.27
C THR A 68 -11.76 23.68 3.78
N ASP A 69 -12.78 24.10 4.54
CA ASP A 69 -12.89 23.85 5.99
C ASP A 69 -13.77 22.63 6.31
N SER A 70 -14.28 21.92 5.28
CA SER A 70 -15.18 20.79 5.48
C SER A 70 -14.40 19.50 5.72
N PRO A 71 -14.61 18.79 6.84
CA PRO A 71 -13.91 17.55 7.17
C PRO A 71 -14.06 16.47 6.10
N LEU A 72 -15.26 16.36 5.52
CA LEU A 72 -15.56 15.37 4.49
C LEU A 72 -14.83 15.69 3.18
N VAL A 73 -14.85 16.95 2.76
CA VAL A 73 -14.18 17.37 1.52
C VAL A 73 -12.67 17.19 1.66
N PHE A 74 -12.10 17.53 2.82
CA PHE A 74 -10.71 17.26 3.14
C PHE A 74 -10.36 15.77 3.02
N LEU A 75 -11.14 14.87 3.64
CA LEU A 75 -10.90 13.42 3.56
C LEU A 75 -10.95 12.89 2.13
N VAL A 76 -11.86 13.41 1.30
CA VAL A 76 -11.95 13.01 -0.12
C VAL A 76 -10.73 13.49 -0.90
N LEU A 77 -10.32 14.76 -0.74
CA LEU A 77 -9.14 15.32 -1.41
C LEU A 77 -7.85 14.59 -1.03
N VAL A 78 -7.67 14.36 0.27
CA VAL A 78 -6.53 13.60 0.80
C VAL A 78 -6.56 12.16 0.30
N SER A 79 -7.73 11.51 0.26
CA SER A 79 -7.84 10.15 -0.27
C SER A 79 -7.44 10.08 -1.74
N ILE A 80 -7.93 11.00 -2.57
CA ILE A 80 -7.55 11.06 -3.99
C ILE A 80 -6.03 11.27 -4.13
N MET A 81 -5.46 12.20 -3.37
CA MET A 81 -4.02 12.44 -3.35
C MET A 81 -3.24 11.19 -2.92
N LEU A 82 -3.62 10.55 -1.82
CA LEU A 82 -2.97 9.36 -1.29
C LEU A 82 -3.09 8.17 -2.24
N PHE A 83 -4.23 7.99 -2.90
CA PHE A 83 -4.42 6.95 -3.89
C PHE A 83 -3.48 7.15 -5.09
N ILE A 84 -3.39 8.38 -5.62
CA ILE A 84 -2.51 8.71 -6.73
C ILE A 84 -1.05 8.55 -6.30
N LEU A 85 -0.62 9.20 -5.22
CA LEU A 85 0.77 9.16 -4.77
C LEU A 85 1.18 7.75 -4.33
N GLY A 86 0.31 7.01 -3.65
CA GLY A 86 0.55 5.63 -3.21
C GLY A 86 0.71 4.64 -4.35
N ALA A 87 0.27 4.98 -5.57
CA ALA A 87 0.50 4.16 -6.76
C ALA A 87 1.91 4.33 -7.35
N PHE A 88 2.62 5.43 -7.04
CA PHE A 88 3.97 5.74 -7.55
C PHE A 88 5.06 5.68 -6.48
N ILE A 89 4.74 6.05 -5.24
CA ILE A 89 5.68 6.22 -4.14
C ILE A 89 5.59 5.00 -3.21
N GLU A 90 6.74 4.56 -2.71
CA GLU A 90 6.81 3.52 -1.69
C GLU A 90 6.00 3.94 -0.44
N THR A 91 5.18 3.01 0.05
CA THR A 91 4.18 3.27 1.08
C THR A 91 4.78 3.84 2.36
N LEU A 92 5.85 3.25 2.88
CA LEU A 92 6.46 3.70 4.14
C LEU A 92 7.02 5.12 4.02
N ALA A 93 7.72 5.44 2.93
CA ALA A 93 8.23 6.77 2.65
C ALA A 93 7.10 7.79 2.61
N LEU A 94 5.99 7.47 1.93
CA LEU A 94 4.84 8.35 1.85
C LEU A 94 4.19 8.58 3.22
N LEU A 95 4.01 7.52 4.02
CA LEU A 95 3.44 7.61 5.37
C LEU A 95 4.30 8.47 6.32
N LEU A 96 5.63 8.28 6.28
CA LEU A 96 6.56 9.03 7.12
C LEU A 96 6.54 10.54 6.85
N ILE A 97 6.29 10.93 5.60
CA ILE A 97 6.24 12.34 5.18
C ILE A 97 4.85 12.92 5.42
N LEU A 98 3.79 12.25 4.94
CA LEU A 98 2.45 12.83 4.92
C LEU A 98 1.72 12.77 6.26
N ILE A 99 1.91 11.74 7.08
CA ILE A 99 1.19 11.66 8.37
C ILE A 99 1.51 12.86 9.26
N PRO A 100 2.78 13.24 9.52
CA PRO A 100 3.09 14.40 10.36
C PRO A 100 2.52 15.71 9.82
N ILE A 101 2.36 15.84 8.50
CA ILE A 101 1.83 17.04 7.84
C ILE A 101 0.30 17.09 7.93
N LEU A 102 -0.37 15.96 7.66
CA LEU A 102 -1.83 15.89 7.55
C LEU A 102 -2.53 15.68 8.89
N LEU A 103 -1.86 15.04 9.87
CA LEU A 103 -2.46 14.74 11.16
C LEU A 103 -2.86 16.01 11.94
N PRO A 104 -2.03 17.07 12.04
CA PRO A 104 -2.43 18.31 12.70
C PRO A 104 -3.65 18.96 12.06
N ILE A 105 -3.78 18.87 10.73
CA ILE A 105 -4.91 19.41 9.97
C ILE A 105 -6.18 18.60 10.25
N THR A 106 -6.04 17.28 10.23
CA THR A 106 -7.10 16.32 10.53
C THR A 106 -7.71 16.58 11.91
N VAL A 107 -6.86 16.76 12.92
CA VAL A 107 -7.29 17.06 14.30
C VAL A 107 -7.97 18.44 14.39
N GLN A 108 -7.47 19.46 13.68
CA GLN A 108 -8.09 20.78 13.62
C GLN A 108 -9.50 20.74 13.01
N LEU A 109 -9.71 19.90 12.01
CA LEU A 109 -11.01 19.68 11.37
C LEU A 109 -11.94 18.77 12.19
N GLY A 110 -11.53 18.33 13.39
CA GLY A 110 -12.33 17.47 14.27
C GLY A 110 -12.48 16.03 13.77
N ILE A 111 -11.60 15.58 12.86
CA ILE A 111 -11.58 14.19 12.39
C ILE A 111 -10.78 13.35 13.40
N ASP A 112 -11.33 12.19 13.76
CA ASP A 112 -10.66 11.25 14.65
C ASP A 112 -9.35 10.71 14.00
N PRO A 113 -8.19 10.77 14.70
CA PRO A 113 -6.92 10.26 14.19
C PRO A 113 -6.93 8.78 13.79
N VAL A 114 -7.73 7.95 14.46
CA VAL A 114 -7.88 6.52 14.15
C VAL A 114 -8.63 6.36 12.83
N HIS A 115 -9.75 7.07 12.66
CA HIS A 115 -10.49 7.08 11.40
C HIS A 115 -9.61 7.52 10.24
N PHE A 116 -8.88 8.63 10.41
CA PHE A 116 -7.92 9.12 9.44
C PHE A 116 -6.82 8.09 9.13
N GLY A 117 -6.24 7.47 10.16
CA GLY A 117 -5.22 6.43 9.99
C GLY A 117 -5.72 5.26 9.15
N ILE A 118 -6.97 4.84 9.34
CA ILE A 118 -7.58 3.77 8.54
C ILE A 118 -7.79 4.22 7.10
N VAL A 119 -8.30 5.43 6.87
CA VAL A 119 -8.43 6.01 5.52
C VAL A 119 -7.07 6.03 4.81
N VAL A 120 -6.02 6.46 5.50
CA VAL A 120 -4.65 6.49 4.97
C VAL A 120 -4.17 5.09 4.59
N VAL A 121 -4.27 4.12 5.51
CA VAL A 121 -3.83 2.74 5.26
C VAL A 121 -4.61 2.10 4.11
N MET A 122 -5.94 2.30 4.05
CA MET A 122 -6.77 1.81 2.95
C MET A 122 -6.35 2.39 1.60
N ASN A 123 -6.05 3.70 1.53
CA ASN A 123 -5.53 4.32 0.31
C ASN A 123 -4.16 3.74 -0.08
N MET A 124 -3.28 3.47 0.88
CA MET A 124 -1.97 2.87 0.59
C MET A 124 -2.11 1.44 0.06
N MET A 125 -3.00 0.63 0.65
CA MET A 125 -3.28 -0.74 0.17
C MET A 125 -3.83 -0.74 -1.25
N LEU A 126 -4.70 0.23 -1.57
CA LEU A 126 -5.18 0.45 -2.93
C LEU A 126 -4.06 0.89 -3.87
N GLY A 127 -3.17 1.77 -3.42
CA GLY A 127 -2.02 2.25 -4.19
C GLY A 127 -1.09 1.12 -4.64
N ILE A 128 -0.73 0.20 -3.74
CA ILE A 128 0.15 -0.94 -4.07
C ILE A 128 -0.49 -1.96 -5.01
N LEU A 129 -1.83 -2.00 -5.09
CA LEU A 129 -2.62 -2.88 -5.97
C LEU A 129 -2.91 -2.24 -7.33
N THR A 130 -2.87 -0.91 -7.43
CA THR A 130 -3.28 -0.17 -8.64
C THR A 130 -2.13 -0.09 -9.65
N PRO A 131 -2.35 -0.44 -10.93
CA PRO A 131 -1.39 -0.16 -12.00
C PRO A 131 -1.19 1.37 -12.11
N PRO A 132 0.03 1.89 -11.88
CA PRO A 132 1.11 1.81 -12.87
C PRO A 132 2.36 1.07 -12.39
N MET A 133 2.69 1.12 -11.09
CA MET A 133 3.87 0.47 -10.52
C MET A 133 3.54 -0.84 -9.78
N GLY A 134 2.33 -0.97 -9.22
CA GLY A 134 1.70 -2.22 -8.77
C GLY A 134 2.64 -3.22 -8.11
N VAL A 135 3.42 -2.80 -7.10
CA VAL A 135 4.53 -3.61 -6.57
C VAL A 135 4.05 -4.98 -6.05
N SER A 136 2.92 -5.01 -5.33
CA SER A 136 2.34 -6.27 -4.85
C SER A 136 1.85 -7.14 -6.01
N LEU A 137 1.32 -6.50 -7.05
CA LEU A 137 0.88 -7.15 -8.27
C LEU A 137 2.04 -7.79 -9.04
N PHE A 138 3.19 -7.11 -9.09
CA PHE A 138 4.39 -7.62 -9.71
C PHE A 138 4.94 -8.85 -8.97
N VAL A 139 4.97 -8.80 -7.63
CA VAL A 139 5.36 -9.95 -6.80
C VAL A 139 4.46 -11.15 -7.09
N VAL A 140 3.14 -10.95 -7.11
CA VAL A 140 2.17 -12.01 -7.38
C VAL A 140 2.31 -12.56 -8.81
N ALA A 141 2.46 -11.69 -9.81
CA ALA A 141 2.69 -12.09 -11.20
C ALA A 141 3.94 -12.97 -11.34
N LYS A 142 5.04 -12.56 -10.69
CA LYS A 142 6.32 -13.27 -10.75
C LYS A 142 6.27 -14.63 -10.05
N VAL A 143 5.67 -14.70 -8.86
CA VAL A 143 5.51 -15.95 -8.10
C VAL A 143 4.52 -16.89 -8.79
N GLY A 144 3.39 -16.35 -9.28
CA GLY A 144 2.37 -17.10 -10.00
C GLY A 144 2.75 -17.49 -11.43
N LYS A 145 3.88 -17.00 -11.95
CA LYS A 145 4.31 -17.16 -13.35
C LYS A 145 3.23 -16.71 -14.35
N ILE A 146 2.49 -15.65 -14.00
CA ILE A 146 1.43 -15.05 -14.82
C ILE A 146 1.99 -13.77 -15.46
N PRO A 147 1.69 -13.47 -16.74
CA PRO A 147 2.05 -12.19 -17.35
C PRO A 147 1.47 -11.01 -16.54
N TYR A 148 2.31 -10.01 -16.26
CA TYR A 148 1.92 -8.86 -15.44
C TYR A 148 0.71 -8.13 -16.02
N GLU A 149 0.64 -7.97 -17.34
CA GLU A 149 -0.44 -7.27 -18.04
C GLU A 149 -1.79 -7.95 -17.83
N VAL A 150 -1.81 -9.29 -17.79
CA VAL A 150 -3.02 -10.08 -17.54
C VAL A 150 -3.50 -9.80 -16.13
N LEU A 151 -2.60 -9.90 -15.15
CA LEU A 151 -2.94 -9.66 -13.75
C LEU A 151 -3.35 -8.20 -13.48
N ALA A 152 -2.64 -7.24 -14.06
CA ALA A 152 -2.94 -5.80 -14.01
C ALA A 152 -4.36 -5.52 -14.47
N ARG A 153 -4.76 -6.06 -15.63
CA ARG A 153 -6.11 -5.89 -16.15
C ARG A 153 -7.15 -6.61 -15.29
N SER A 154 -6.82 -7.79 -14.79
CA SER A 154 -7.72 -8.56 -13.91
C SER A 154 -7.96 -7.87 -12.57
N VAL A 155 -7.02 -7.13 -12.01
CA VAL A 155 -7.21 -6.45 -10.72
C VAL A 155 -8.05 -5.17 -10.83
N LEU A 156 -8.14 -4.54 -12.01
CA LEU A 156 -8.95 -3.33 -12.18
C LEU A 156 -10.42 -3.53 -11.79
N ILE A 157 -11.00 -4.71 -12.07
CA ILE A 157 -12.38 -5.00 -11.66
C ILE A 157 -12.52 -5.14 -10.13
N PHE A 158 -11.47 -5.62 -9.46
CA PHE A 158 -11.42 -5.74 -8.01
C PHE A 158 -11.13 -4.40 -7.31
N LEU A 159 -10.63 -3.39 -8.01
CA LEU A 159 -10.51 -2.04 -7.45
C LEU A 159 -11.89 -1.42 -7.18
N VAL A 160 -12.90 -1.73 -7.99
CA VAL A 160 -14.26 -1.18 -7.82
C VAL A 160 -14.85 -1.45 -6.43
N PRO A 161 -14.95 -2.70 -5.95
CA PRO A 161 -15.45 -2.96 -4.60
C PRO A 161 -14.55 -2.36 -3.50
N LEU A 162 -13.23 -2.32 -3.70
CA LEU A 162 -12.31 -1.75 -2.70
C LEU A 162 -12.44 -0.23 -2.59
N ILE A 163 -12.61 0.48 -3.71
CA ILE A 163 -12.90 1.91 -3.74
C ILE A 163 -14.27 2.19 -3.14
N ALA A 164 -15.27 1.33 -3.38
CA ALA A 164 -16.57 1.46 -2.74
C ALA A 164 -16.49 1.32 -1.21
N VAL A 165 -15.68 0.38 -0.70
CA VAL A 165 -15.41 0.26 0.74
C VAL A 165 -14.70 1.50 1.27
N LEU A 166 -13.69 2.02 0.56
CA LEU A 166 -13.02 3.26 0.94
C LEU A 166 -14.01 4.43 1.01
N ALA A 167 -14.87 4.59 0.01
CA ALA A 167 -15.89 5.63 0.00
C ALA A 167 -16.88 5.47 1.17
N MET A 168 -17.28 4.24 1.49
CA MET A 168 -18.12 3.95 2.65
C MET A 168 -17.44 4.32 3.96
N ILE A 169 -16.15 4.01 4.12
CA ILE A 169 -15.36 4.39 5.29
C ILE A 169 -15.28 5.92 5.43
N ILE A 170 -15.07 6.65 4.32
CA ILE A 170 -14.99 8.12 4.32
C ILE A 170 -16.35 8.74 4.70
N LEU A 171 -17.45 8.24 4.14
CA LEU A 171 -18.79 8.78 4.35
C LEU A 171 -19.37 8.41 5.72
N PHE A 172 -19.03 7.23 6.23
CA PHE A 172 -19.59 6.68 7.46
C PHE A 172 -18.47 6.26 8.42
N PRO A 173 -17.88 7.21 9.19
CA PRO A 173 -16.81 6.92 10.15
C PRO A 173 -17.18 5.84 11.18
N GLN A 174 -18.48 5.73 11.50
CA GLN A 174 -19.03 4.73 12.42
C GLN A 174 -18.74 3.30 11.99
N THR A 175 -18.60 3.02 10.68
CA THR A 175 -18.29 1.67 10.18
C THR A 175 -16.97 1.13 10.72
N VAL A 176 -16.01 2.03 10.96
CA VAL A 176 -14.67 1.70 11.47
C VAL A 176 -14.48 2.09 12.92
N MET A 177 -15.16 3.14 13.38
CA MET A 177 -15.10 3.60 14.77
C MET A 177 -16.02 2.81 15.71
N PHE A 178 -16.91 1.95 15.21
CA PHE A 178 -17.79 1.13 16.06
C PHE A 178 -17.02 0.30 17.08
N LEU A 179 -15.99 -0.42 16.63
CA LEU A 179 -15.19 -1.27 17.51
C LEU A 179 -14.27 -0.46 18.45
N PRO A 180 -13.52 0.56 17.98
CA PRO A 180 -12.81 1.49 18.84
C PRO A 180 -13.69 2.09 19.93
N ASN A 181 -14.85 2.68 19.58
CA ASN A 181 -15.75 3.33 20.54
C ASN A 181 -16.40 2.36 21.56
N TYR A 182 -16.38 1.05 21.29
CA TYR A 182 -16.89 0.04 22.21
C TYR A 182 -15.84 -0.41 23.24
N PHE A 183 -14.55 -0.37 22.89
CA PHE A 183 -13.46 -0.87 23.73
C PHE A 183 -12.57 0.22 24.35
N LEU A 184 -12.51 1.41 23.73
CA LEU A 184 -11.75 2.60 24.18
C LEU A 184 -12.70 3.66 24.72
#